data_AF-A0AAV4A8G5-F1
#
_entry.id   AF-A0AAV4A8G5-F1
#
_cell.length_a   1.000
_cell.length_b   1.000
_cell.length_c   1.000
_cell.angle_alpha   90.00
_cell.angle_beta   90.00
_cell.angle_gamma   90.00
#
_symmetry.space_group_name_H-M   'P 1'
#
loop_
_entity.id
_entity.type
_entity.pdbx_description
1 polymer ?
#
loop_
_entity_poly.entity_id
_entity_poly.type
_entity_poly.pdbx_seq_one_letter_code
_entity_poly.pdbx_strand_id
1 'polypeptide(L)'
;MAQEQKALDKSMASKENSVWTMDLQAVLMCASIKAIALYYKTKLCERNMTYYNLGTNEAYCYTYVETQGDLSSNIFAQHFSDYITKDPTINTAIIWSDGCGYQNKCAAVSNAFLKLASETKVCREHKYAAPGHTQMACDSVHRTIERRLVVDIFTPHDYATVMQHSRPVPFPLCGN
;
A
#
# COMPACT_ATOMS: atom_id res chain seq x y z
N MET A 1 -4.22 -20.34 -12.12
CA MET A 1 -5.19 -20.29 -11.01
C MET A 1 -5.24 -18.94 -10.30
N ALA A 2 -4.27 -18.56 -9.45
CA ALA A 2 -4.37 -17.29 -8.67
C ALA A 2 -4.36 -16.01 -9.54
N GLN A 3 -3.55 -15.97 -10.60
CA GLN A 3 -3.53 -14.83 -11.53
C GLN A 3 -4.80 -14.74 -12.38
N GLU A 4 -5.37 -15.87 -12.78
CA GLU A 4 -6.63 -15.93 -13.53
C GLU A 4 -7.76 -15.42 -12.65
N GLN A 5 -7.82 -15.81 -11.38
CA GLN A 5 -8.82 -15.32 -10.45
C GLN A 5 -8.68 -13.81 -10.21
N LYS A 6 -7.46 -13.30 -10.07
CA LYS A 6 -7.20 -11.86 -10.00
C LYS A 6 -7.64 -11.12 -11.27
N ALA A 7 -7.46 -11.72 -12.44
CA ALA A 7 -7.91 -11.15 -13.71
C ALA A 7 -9.45 -11.15 -13.82
N LEU A 8 -10.11 -12.20 -13.34
CA LEU A 8 -11.57 -12.27 -13.23
C LEU A 8 -12.10 -11.21 -12.27
N ASP A 9 -11.52 -11.09 -11.07
CA ASP A 9 -11.89 -10.06 -10.10
C ASP A 9 -11.71 -8.66 -10.71
N LYS A 10 -10.60 -8.42 -11.42
CA LYS A 10 -10.37 -7.17 -12.15
C LYS A 10 -11.45 -6.89 -13.20
N SER A 11 -11.94 -7.92 -13.91
CA SER A 11 -13.02 -7.74 -14.89
C SER A 11 -14.38 -7.45 -14.25
N MET A 12 -14.58 -7.89 -13.00
CA MET A 12 -15.78 -7.60 -12.20
C MET A 12 -15.69 -6.25 -11.46
N ALA A 13 -14.55 -5.56 -11.55
CA ALA A 13 -14.34 -4.30 -10.88
C ALA A 13 -15.29 -3.22 -11.44
N SER A 14 -16.07 -2.62 -10.55
CA SER A 14 -17.00 -1.54 -10.85
C SER A 14 -16.86 -0.45 -9.78
N LYS A 15 -17.67 0.61 -9.85
CA LYS A 15 -17.67 1.64 -8.79
C LYS A 15 -18.08 1.07 -7.42
N GLU A 16 -18.98 0.10 -7.42
CA GLU A 16 -19.48 -0.53 -6.18
C GLU A 16 -18.60 -1.72 -5.74
N ASN A 17 -17.99 -2.43 -6.70
CA ASN A 17 -17.11 -3.57 -6.46
C ASN A 17 -15.66 -3.18 -6.72
N SER A 18 -14.98 -2.72 -5.68
CA SER A 18 -13.59 -2.29 -5.75
C SER A 18 -12.63 -3.46 -5.58
N VAL A 19 -11.57 -3.50 -6.38
CA VAL A 19 -10.52 -4.52 -6.28
C VAL A 19 -9.18 -3.85 -6.08
N TRP A 20 -8.53 -4.19 -4.97
CA TRP A 20 -7.31 -3.56 -4.51
C TRP A 20 -6.15 -4.55 -4.50
N THR A 21 -4.96 -4.07 -4.83
CA THR A 21 -3.70 -4.77 -4.52
C THR A 21 -2.91 -3.95 -3.53
N MET A 22 -2.35 -4.59 -2.50
CA MET A 22 -1.56 -3.92 -1.48
C MET A 22 -0.19 -4.56 -1.33
N ASP A 23 0.83 -3.72 -1.11
CA ASP A 23 2.17 -4.17 -0.79
C ASP A 23 2.97 -3.10 -0.04
N LEU A 24 3.88 -3.55 0.82
CA LEU A 24 4.80 -2.70 1.53
C LEU A 24 6.11 -2.57 0.75
N GLN A 25 6.51 -1.35 0.43
CA GLN A 25 7.79 -1.11 -0.23
C GLN A 25 8.96 -1.48 0.68
N ALA A 26 10.12 -1.79 0.07
CA ALA A 26 11.39 -1.87 0.79
C ALA A 26 11.65 -0.61 1.63
N VAL A 27 12.29 -0.80 2.80
CA VAL A 27 12.56 0.26 3.76
C VAL A 27 13.34 1.40 3.12
N LEU A 28 12.82 2.62 3.25
CA LEU A 28 13.46 3.84 2.80
C LEU A 28 14.21 4.48 3.97
N MET A 29 15.41 5.03 3.74
CA MET A 29 16.28 5.53 4.81
C MET A 29 16.44 7.04 4.73
N CYS A 30 16.06 7.75 5.79
CA CYS A 30 16.20 9.20 5.90
C CYS A 30 17.31 9.58 6.90
N ALA A 31 18.25 10.47 6.58
CA ALA A 31 18.49 11.13 5.30
C ALA A 31 19.20 10.22 4.29
N SER A 32 18.86 10.37 3.00
CA SER A 32 19.50 9.68 1.88
C SER A 32 20.29 10.69 1.04
N ILE A 33 21.54 10.90 1.40
CA ILE A 33 22.48 11.82 0.73
C ILE A 33 23.81 11.09 0.51
N LYS A 34 24.52 11.41 -0.57
CA LYS A 34 25.86 10.87 -0.87
C LYS A 34 26.96 11.54 -0.02
N ALA A 35 26.82 11.52 1.30
CA ALA A 35 27.81 12.02 2.25
C ALA A 35 28.45 10.87 3.03
N ILE A 36 29.79 10.81 3.05
CA ILE A 36 30.55 9.75 3.76
C ILE A 36 30.16 9.70 5.25
N ALA A 37 29.91 10.86 5.86
CA ALA A 37 29.55 10.95 7.27
C ALA A 37 28.21 10.27 7.64
N LEU A 38 27.30 10.07 6.66
CA LEU A 38 26.01 9.41 6.90
C LEU A 38 26.14 7.88 6.98
N TYR A 39 27.24 7.31 6.52
CA TYR A 39 27.46 5.86 6.57
C TYR A 39 27.51 5.32 8.01
N TYR A 40 28.06 6.12 8.93
CA TYR A 40 28.25 5.73 10.33
C TYR A 40 27.13 6.23 11.27
N LYS A 41 26.07 6.83 10.72
CA LYS A 41 24.95 7.36 11.52
C LYS A 41 23.73 6.47 11.38
N THR A 42 23.01 6.29 12.48
CA THR A 42 21.68 5.69 12.46
C THR A 42 20.76 6.56 11.60
N LYS A 43 20.09 5.93 10.63
CA LYS A 43 19.14 6.59 9.75
C LYS A 43 17.73 6.25 10.21
N LEU A 44 16.85 7.22 10.09
CA LEU A 44 15.43 7.05 10.37
C LEU A 44 14.83 6.19 9.25
N CYS A 45 14.04 5.19 9.62
CA CYS A 45 13.35 4.35 8.65
C CYS A 45 12.00 4.96 8.26
N GLU A 46 11.81 5.21 6.97
CA GLU A 46 10.55 5.59 6.35
C GLU A 46 9.90 4.35 5.71
N ARG A 47 8.59 4.21 5.93
CA ARG A 47 7.81 3.07 5.43
C ARG A 47 6.77 3.59 4.45
N ASN A 48 6.63 2.89 3.32
CA ASN A 48 5.63 3.23 2.30
C ASN A 48 4.73 2.02 2.04
N MET A 49 3.47 2.12 2.48
CA MET A 49 2.43 1.15 2.17
C MET A 49 1.62 1.62 0.98
N THR A 50 1.56 0.82 -0.08
CA THR A 50 0.90 1.20 -1.32
C THR A 50 -0.37 0.38 -1.51
N TYR A 51 -1.49 1.06 -1.77
CA TYR A 51 -2.74 0.47 -2.20
C TYR A 51 -3.01 0.88 -3.65
N TYR A 52 -3.36 -0.07 -4.50
CA TYR A 52 -3.63 0.17 -5.92
C TYR A 52 -4.99 -0.38 -6.31
N ASN A 53 -5.85 0.46 -6.89
CA ASN A 53 -7.15 0.05 -7.41
C ASN A 53 -6.98 -0.52 -8.82
N LEU A 54 -7.32 -1.80 -9.01
CA LEU A 54 -7.22 -2.46 -10.32
C LEU A 54 -8.27 -1.98 -11.33
N GLY A 55 -9.40 -1.43 -10.87
CA GLY A 55 -10.47 -0.92 -11.73
C GLY A 55 -10.21 0.50 -12.23
N THR A 56 -9.90 1.43 -11.33
CA THR A 56 -9.67 2.86 -11.67
C THR A 56 -8.22 3.18 -12.02
N ASN A 57 -7.28 2.29 -11.70
CA ASN A 57 -5.83 2.51 -11.75
C ASN A 57 -5.32 3.60 -10.80
N GLU A 58 -6.12 4.05 -9.85
CA GLU A 58 -5.69 4.93 -8.77
C GLU A 58 -4.72 4.20 -7.83
N ALA A 59 -3.74 4.93 -7.31
CA ALA A 59 -2.84 4.41 -6.30
C ALA A 59 -2.71 5.39 -5.15
N TYR A 60 -2.71 4.85 -3.94
CA TYR A 60 -2.54 5.57 -2.70
C TYR A 60 -1.27 5.09 -2.02
N CYS A 61 -0.43 6.02 -1.56
CA CYS A 61 0.79 5.71 -0.83
C CYS A 61 0.69 6.30 0.57
N TYR A 62 0.61 5.42 1.55
CA TYR A 62 0.65 5.78 2.95
C TYR A 62 2.09 5.72 3.45
N THR A 63 2.66 6.89 3.71
CA THR A 63 4.02 7.04 4.25
C THR A 63 3.98 7.35 5.74
N TYR A 64 4.86 6.70 6.49
CA TYR A 64 5.04 6.96 7.91
C TYR A 64 6.47 6.64 8.34
N VAL A 65 6.98 7.46 9.27
CA VAL A 65 8.27 7.24 9.92
C VAL A 65 8.14 6.19 11.02
N GLU A 66 9.25 5.54 11.34
CA GLU A 66 9.27 4.53 12.41
C GLU A 66 8.87 5.03 13.80
N THR A 67 8.94 6.35 14.04
CA THR A 67 8.49 6.96 15.30
C THR A 67 6.98 7.17 15.38
N GLN A 68 6.27 7.15 14.25
CA GLN A 68 4.82 7.36 14.17
C GLN A 68 4.04 6.04 14.18
N GLY A 69 4.67 4.95 13.72
CA GLY A 69 4.00 3.66 13.65
C GLY A 69 4.99 2.52 13.44
N ASP A 70 4.66 1.38 14.03
CA ASP A 70 5.40 0.13 13.88
C ASP A 70 5.07 -0.60 12.58
N LEU A 71 5.87 -1.61 12.25
CA LEU A 71 5.62 -2.55 11.14
C LEU A 71 4.48 -3.54 11.46
N SER A 72 3.59 -3.19 12.37
CA SER A 72 2.57 -4.10 12.91
C SER A 72 1.38 -4.25 11.96
N SER A 73 0.81 -5.44 11.95
CA SER A 73 -0.41 -5.76 11.18
C SER A 73 -1.61 -4.88 11.53
N ASN A 74 -1.67 -4.33 12.74
CA ASN A 74 -2.74 -3.44 13.19
C ASN A 74 -2.76 -2.13 12.40
N ILE A 75 -1.59 -1.54 12.17
CA ILE A 75 -1.44 -0.29 11.42
C ILE A 75 -1.92 -0.48 9.98
N PHE A 76 -1.53 -1.58 9.34
CA PHE A 76 -1.99 -1.92 7.99
C PHE A 76 -3.49 -2.09 7.90
N ALA A 77 -4.08 -2.81 8.85
CA ALA A 77 -5.52 -3.02 8.89
C ALA A 77 -6.29 -1.71 9.14
N GLN A 78 -5.80 -0.87 10.05
CA GLN A 78 -6.41 0.42 10.37
C GLN A 78 -6.39 1.35 9.18
N HIS A 79 -5.23 1.56 8.53
CA HIS A 79 -5.14 2.47 7.38
C HIS A 79 -6.04 2.06 6.22
N PHE A 80 -6.09 0.76 5.94
CA PHE A 80 -6.98 0.26 4.90
C PHE A 80 -8.46 0.47 5.26
N SER A 81 -8.82 0.23 6.52
CA SER A 81 -10.18 0.43 7.03
C SER A 81 -10.60 1.90 6.95
N ASP A 82 -9.72 2.80 7.36
CA ASP A 82 -9.94 4.25 7.30
C ASP A 82 -10.10 4.72 5.86
N TYR A 83 -9.31 4.17 4.93
CA TYR A 83 -9.40 4.52 3.52
C TYR A 83 -10.72 4.10 2.89
N ILE A 84 -11.15 2.83 3.10
CA ILE A 84 -12.44 2.37 2.55
C ILE A 84 -13.61 3.13 3.17
N THR A 85 -13.57 3.40 4.47
CA THR A 85 -14.69 4.05 5.15
C THR A 85 -14.91 5.49 4.67
N LYS A 86 -13.87 6.15 4.13
CA LYS A 86 -13.99 7.47 3.51
C LYS A 86 -14.79 7.46 2.21
N ASP A 87 -14.87 6.33 1.51
CA ASP A 87 -15.61 6.22 0.26
C ASP A 87 -16.91 5.40 0.46
N PRO A 88 -18.06 6.07 0.64
CA PRO A 88 -19.33 5.40 0.89
C PRO A 88 -19.89 4.68 -0.35
N THR A 89 -19.26 4.80 -1.52
CA THR A 89 -19.74 4.17 -2.75
C THR A 89 -19.34 2.70 -2.87
N ILE A 90 -18.38 2.25 -2.06
CA ILE A 90 -17.83 0.90 -2.10
C ILE A 90 -18.73 -0.04 -1.29
N ASN A 91 -19.45 -0.94 -1.98
CA ASN A 91 -20.26 -2.00 -1.37
C ASN A 91 -19.48 -3.30 -1.18
N THR A 92 -18.56 -3.61 -2.10
CA THR A 92 -17.69 -4.78 -2.01
C THR A 92 -16.24 -4.38 -2.24
N ALA A 93 -15.34 -4.83 -1.38
CA ALA A 93 -13.91 -4.61 -1.53
C ALA A 93 -13.14 -5.94 -1.50
N ILE A 94 -12.54 -6.29 -2.63
CA ILE A 94 -11.64 -7.45 -2.75
C ILE A 94 -10.21 -6.96 -2.63
N ILE A 95 -9.43 -7.55 -1.73
CA ILE A 95 -8.05 -7.17 -1.46
C ILE A 95 -7.15 -8.33 -1.85
N TRP A 96 -6.15 -8.03 -2.67
CA TRP A 96 -5.08 -8.94 -3.02
C TRP A 96 -3.79 -8.49 -2.33
N SER A 97 -3.19 -9.38 -1.55
CA SER A 97 -1.88 -9.13 -0.91
C SER A 97 -0.94 -10.31 -1.08
N ASP A 98 0.32 -10.09 -0.71
CA ASP A 98 1.24 -11.18 -0.47
C ASP A 98 0.79 -12.04 0.73
N GLY A 99 1.35 -13.24 0.83
CA GLY A 99 1.06 -14.19 1.91
C GLY A 99 1.90 -13.98 3.17
N CYS A 100 2.47 -12.79 3.38
CA CYS A 100 3.37 -12.54 4.51
C CYS A 100 2.62 -12.63 5.84
N GLY A 101 2.95 -13.63 6.65
CA GLY A 101 2.28 -13.91 7.92
C GLY A 101 2.45 -12.82 8.98
N TYR A 102 3.52 -12.03 8.89
CA TYR A 102 3.77 -10.94 9.83
C TYR A 102 2.88 -9.72 9.57
N GLN A 103 2.57 -9.46 8.30
CA GLN A 103 1.91 -8.22 7.87
C GLN A 103 0.46 -8.45 7.45
N ASN A 104 0.24 -9.37 6.51
CA ASN A 104 -1.03 -9.51 5.80
C ASN A 104 -1.79 -10.77 6.22
N LYS A 105 -1.11 -11.91 6.28
CA LYS A 105 -1.73 -13.21 6.62
C LYS A 105 -1.71 -13.45 8.13
N CYS A 106 -2.40 -12.61 8.89
CA CYS A 106 -2.48 -12.71 10.34
C CYS A 106 -3.91 -12.51 10.88
N ALA A 107 -4.12 -12.94 12.13
CA ALA A 107 -5.40 -12.83 12.81
C ALA A 107 -5.81 -11.37 13.05
N ALA A 108 -4.86 -10.46 13.27
CA ALA A 108 -5.15 -9.05 13.49
C ALA A 108 -5.85 -8.41 12.28
N VAL A 109 -5.30 -8.60 11.07
CA VAL A 109 -5.91 -8.10 9.81
C VAL A 109 -7.28 -8.74 9.57
N SER A 110 -7.38 -10.06 9.76
CA SER A 110 -8.64 -10.80 9.55
C SER A 110 -9.75 -10.32 10.50
N ASN A 111 -9.43 -10.13 11.79
CA ASN A 111 -10.37 -9.64 12.80
C ASN A 111 -10.78 -8.18 12.54
N ALA A 112 -9.84 -7.34 12.10
CA ALA A 112 -10.13 -5.95 11.76
C ALA A 112 -11.09 -5.85 10.57
N PHE A 113 -10.88 -6.63 9.52
CA PHE A 113 -11.78 -6.66 8.36
C PHE A 113 -13.15 -7.24 8.70
N LEU A 114 -13.22 -8.26 9.57
CA LEU A 114 -14.48 -8.82 10.05
C LEU A 114 -15.27 -7.79 10.87
N LYS A 115 -14.60 -7.07 11.78
CA LYS A 115 -15.22 -5.99 12.56
C LYS A 115 -15.77 -4.90 11.63
N LEU A 116 -14.95 -4.45 10.69
CA LEU A 116 -15.35 -3.42 9.74
C LEU A 116 -16.52 -3.88 8.85
N ALA A 117 -16.54 -5.15 8.41
CA ALA A 117 -17.65 -5.71 7.62
C ALA A 117 -18.96 -5.70 8.42
N SER A 118 -18.88 -5.97 9.72
CA SER A 118 -20.04 -5.93 10.63
C SER A 118 -20.59 -4.50 10.80
N GLU A 119 -19.72 -3.49 10.81
CA GLU A 119 -20.09 -2.09 11.02
C GLU A 119 -20.58 -1.39 9.75
N THR A 120 -20.00 -1.71 8.58
CA THR A 120 -20.20 -0.94 7.34
C THR A 120 -21.06 -1.65 6.29
N LYS A 121 -21.54 -2.89 6.53
CA LYS A 121 -22.22 -3.75 5.54
C LYS A 121 -21.45 -3.99 4.23
N VAL A 122 -20.20 -3.51 4.12
CA VAL A 122 -19.34 -3.72 2.97
C VAL A 122 -18.77 -5.14 3.03
N CYS A 123 -19.02 -5.93 1.99
CA CYS A 123 -18.47 -7.28 1.89
C CYS A 123 -16.98 -7.19 1.55
N ARG A 124 -16.12 -7.78 2.38
CA ARG A 124 -14.67 -7.71 2.22
C ARG A 124 -14.06 -9.09 2.07
N GLU A 125 -13.41 -9.32 0.95
CA GLU A 125 -12.67 -10.54 0.69
C GLU A 125 -11.18 -10.24 0.69
N HIS A 126 -10.42 -10.94 1.52
CA HIS A 126 -8.95 -10.85 1.51
C HIS A 126 -8.36 -12.11 0.89
N LYS A 127 -7.80 -11.95 -0.31
CA LYS A 127 -7.18 -12.99 -1.11
C LYS A 127 -5.66 -12.84 -1.05
N TYR A 128 -4.97 -13.97 -0.97
CA TYR A 128 -3.51 -14.04 -0.91
C TYR A 128 -2.95 -14.55 -2.23
N ALA A 129 -1.89 -13.92 -2.72
CA ALA A 129 -1.14 -14.40 -3.87
C ALA A 129 -0.44 -15.73 -3.54
N ALA A 130 -0.47 -16.67 -4.48
CA ALA A 130 0.28 -17.93 -4.36
C ALA A 130 1.80 -17.67 -4.53
N PRO A 131 2.67 -18.41 -3.83
CA PRO A 131 4.11 -18.32 -4.01
C PRO A 131 4.50 -18.51 -5.49
N GLY A 132 5.36 -17.63 -6.02
CA GLY A 132 5.79 -17.67 -7.42
C GLY A 132 4.91 -16.89 -8.42
N HIS A 133 3.75 -16.39 -7.99
CA HIS A 133 2.85 -15.56 -8.81
C HIS A 133 2.58 -14.19 -8.17
N THR A 134 3.63 -13.55 -7.66
CA THR A 134 3.56 -12.33 -6.85
C THR A 134 3.54 -11.02 -7.65
N GLN A 135 3.33 -11.05 -8.96
CA GLN A 135 3.22 -9.79 -9.72
C GLN A 135 2.01 -8.98 -9.27
N MET A 136 2.28 -7.88 -8.56
CA MET A 136 1.25 -6.97 -8.06
C MET A 136 1.32 -5.63 -8.80
N ALA A 137 0.16 -4.98 -8.93
CA ALA A 137 0.11 -3.70 -9.64
C ALA A 137 0.80 -2.59 -8.83
N CYS A 138 0.85 -2.73 -7.50
CA CYS A 138 1.62 -1.86 -6.62
C CYS A 138 3.14 -1.88 -6.91
N ASP A 139 3.72 -3.00 -7.38
CA ASP A 139 5.14 -3.06 -7.79
C ASP A 139 5.47 -2.01 -8.88
N SER A 140 4.50 -1.72 -9.76
CA SER A 140 4.66 -0.70 -10.80
C SER A 140 4.73 0.73 -10.23
N VAL A 141 4.06 0.96 -9.09
CA VAL A 141 4.10 2.23 -8.35
C VAL A 141 5.42 2.36 -7.63
N HIS A 142 5.87 1.32 -6.90
CA HIS A 142 7.18 1.32 -6.24
C HIS A 142 8.31 1.56 -7.22
N ARG A 143 8.29 0.89 -8.37
CA ARG A 143 9.28 1.09 -9.45
C ARG A 143 9.30 2.53 -9.96
N THR A 144 8.13 3.15 -10.07
CA THR A 144 8.01 4.55 -10.52
C THR A 144 8.58 5.52 -9.47
N ILE A 145 8.31 5.27 -8.18
CA ILE A 145 8.86 6.03 -7.06
C ILE A 145 10.39 5.88 -7.02
N GLU A 146 10.92 4.65 -7.07
CA GLU A 146 12.35 4.36 -7.01
C GLU A 146 13.15 5.05 -8.12
N ARG A 147 12.58 5.14 -9.33
CA ARG A 147 13.19 5.88 -10.45
C ARG A 147 13.33 7.38 -10.17
N ARG A 148 12.52 7.95 -9.27
CA ARG A 148 12.57 9.36 -8.89
C ARG A 148 13.33 9.61 -7.58
N LEU A 149 13.52 8.59 -6.75
CA LEU A 149 14.34 8.62 -5.54
C LEU A 149 15.86 8.65 -5.81
N VAL A 150 16.27 9.30 -6.89
CA VAL A 150 17.68 9.58 -7.22
C VAL A 150 18.14 10.94 -6.66
N VAL A 151 17.20 11.69 -6.06
CA VAL A 151 17.44 12.98 -5.42
C VAL A 151 17.92 12.82 -3.99
N ASP A 152 18.58 13.85 -3.46
CA ASP A 152 18.95 13.91 -2.06
C ASP A 152 17.69 14.11 -1.19
N ILE A 153 17.56 13.29 -0.16
CA ILE A 153 16.46 13.33 0.81
C ILE A 153 17.01 13.77 2.16
N PHE A 154 16.55 14.92 2.66
CA PHE A 154 16.97 15.50 3.94
C PHE A 154 15.97 15.18 5.04
N THR A 155 14.67 15.21 4.72
CA THR A 155 13.58 15.00 5.66
C THR A 155 12.58 13.96 5.18
N PRO A 156 11.84 13.30 6.09
CA PRO A 156 10.73 12.40 5.72
C PRO A 156 9.71 13.03 4.78
N HIS A 157 9.46 14.34 4.94
CA HIS A 157 8.52 15.07 4.10
C HIS A 157 8.97 15.15 2.63
N ASP A 158 10.28 15.09 2.37
CA ASP A 158 10.80 15.08 1.00
C ASP A 158 10.37 13.79 0.28
N TYR A 159 10.23 12.66 0.99
CA TYR A 159 9.68 11.44 0.41
C TYR A 159 8.24 11.63 -0.07
N ALA A 160 7.38 12.23 0.76
CA ALA A 160 5.99 12.50 0.39
C ALA A 160 5.92 13.37 -0.87
N THR A 161 6.77 14.41 -0.94
CA THR A 161 6.87 15.30 -2.10
C THR A 161 7.29 14.55 -3.37
N VAL A 162 8.33 13.72 -3.29
CA VAL A 162 8.80 12.92 -4.45
C VAL A 162 7.73 11.92 -4.89
N MET A 163 7.06 11.26 -3.94
CA MET A 163 6.00 10.29 -4.24
C MET A 163 4.80 10.95 -4.93
N GLN A 164 4.31 12.08 -4.43
CA GLN A 164 3.21 12.82 -5.06
C GLN A 164 3.50 13.14 -6.53
N HIS A 165 4.72 13.59 -6.81
CA HIS A 165 5.11 13.89 -8.18
C HIS A 165 5.40 12.63 -9.01
N SER A 166 5.75 11.49 -8.40
CA SER A 166 6.26 10.30 -9.08
C SER A 166 5.34 9.73 -10.17
N ARG A 167 4.03 9.86 -10.02
CA ARG A 167 3.03 9.33 -10.94
C ARG A 167 1.98 10.39 -11.29
N PRO A 168 2.25 11.29 -12.25
CA PRO A 168 1.27 12.31 -12.64
C PRO A 168 0.11 11.76 -13.48
N VAL A 169 0.24 10.55 -14.03
CA VAL A 169 -0.76 9.87 -14.89
C VAL A 169 -0.90 8.41 -14.42
N PRO A 170 -2.11 7.84 -14.32
CA PRO A 170 -3.44 8.44 -14.51
C PRO A 170 -3.89 9.36 -13.37
N PHE A 171 -3.34 9.20 -12.16
CA PHE A 171 -3.63 10.05 -11.00
C PHE A 171 -2.37 10.24 -10.13
N PRO A 172 -2.16 11.45 -9.58
CA PRO A 172 -1.10 11.70 -8.59
C PRO A 172 -1.26 10.77 -7.40
N LEU A 173 -0.14 10.35 -6.80
CA LEU A 173 -0.19 9.65 -5.52
C LEU A 173 -0.67 10.66 -4.49
N CYS A 174 -1.86 10.46 -3.92
CA CYS A 174 -2.29 11.24 -2.77
C CYS A 174 -1.38 10.87 -1.59
N GLY A 175 -0.50 11.80 -1.22
CA GLY A 175 0.20 11.74 0.06
C GLY A 175 -0.72 12.23 1.18
N ASN A 176 -0.52 11.70 2.37
CA ASN A 176 -1.22 12.10 3.61
C ASN A 176 -1.24 13.61 3.83
#